data_AF-A0AAW2BFG8-F1
#
_entry.id   AF-A0AAW2BFG8-F1
#
_cell.length_a   1.000
_cell.length_b   1.000
_cell.length_c   1.000
_cell.angle_alpha   90.00
_cell.angle_beta   90.00
_cell.angle_gamma   90.00
#
_symmetry.space_group_name_H-M   'P 1'
#
loop_
_entity.id
_entity.type
_entity.pdbx_description
1 polymer ?
#
loop_
_entity_poly.entity_id
_entity_poly.type
_entity_poly.pdbx_seq_one_letter_code
_entity_poly.pdbx_strand_id
1 'polypeptide(L)'
;MQPYIVVVICDNNNKLIFPTKKSPRLRCSNPTWNFHVDFYINVAMAQEKHLNLVVKLKSYRNSHCALNIEIGVVRVPITKMLTDFGEADKKKKIQVSENLVFSDGTSQGKLSFSHGFAAIVEEPPADHPSRVTDNKLVPLLKGFVPLIESIVLGEVVTQGLDVDESGEA
;
A
#
# COMPACT_ATOMS: atom_id res chain seq x y z
N MET A 1 3.06 17.63 12.92
CA MET A 1 2.20 16.73 12.11
C MET A 1 2.20 15.32 12.69
N GLN A 2 1.11 14.55 12.58
CA GLN A 2 1.06 13.13 12.96
C GLN A 2 0.82 12.24 11.74
N PRO A 3 1.85 11.96 10.93
CA PRO A 3 1.69 11.08 9.77
C PRO A 3 1.35 9.64 10.16
N TYR A 4 0.58 8.98 9.30
CA TYR A 4 0.35 7.54 9.30
C TYR A 4 0.15 7.02 7.86
N ILE A 5 0.37 5.72 7.66
CA ILE A 5 0.20 5.05 6.38
C ILE A 5 -1.14 4.32 6.35
N VAL A 6 -1.75 4.33 5.18
CA VAL A 6 -2.91 3.51 4.85
C VAL A 6 -2.56 2.67 3.62
N VAL A 7 -2.60 1.34 3.78
CA VAL A 7 -2.31 0.38 2.70
C VAL A 7 -3.61 -0.25 2.23
N VAL A 8 -3.83 -0.23 0.91
CA VAL A 8 -5.01 -0.82 0.28
C VAL A 8 -4.60 -1.54 -1.00
N ILE A 9 -5.39 -2.54 -1.41
CA ILE A 9 -5.32 -3.12 -2.74
C ILE A 9 -6.63 -2.82 -3.46
N CYS A 10 -6.54 -2.21 -4.64
CA CYS A 10 -7.69 -1.87 -5.46
C CYS A 10 -7.48 -2.24 -6.93
N ASP A 11 -8.55 -2.33 -7.70
CA ASP A 11 -8.48 -2.43 -9.16
C ASP A 11 -8.27 -1.04 -9.81
N ASN A 12 -8.20 -1.01 -11.14
CA ASN A 12 -8.06 0.23 -11.92
C ASN A 12 -9.24 1.20 -11.76
N ASN A 13 -10.42 0.72 -11.35
CA ASN A 13 -11.58 1.56 -11.07
C ASN A 13 -11.57 2.11 -9.64
N ASN A 14 -10.46 1.95 -8.92
CA ASN A 14 -10.31 2.26 -7.48
C ASN A 14 -11.29 1.49 -6.58
N LYS A 15 -11.85 0.36 -7.05
CA LYS A 15 -12.68 -0.51 -6.21
C LYS A 15 -11.77 -1.27 -5.27
N LEU A 16 -12.03 -1.15 -3.97
CA LEU A 16 -11.29 -1.88 -2.94
C LEU A 16 -11.53 -3.38 -3.07
N ILE A 17 -10.45 -4.15 -3.16
CA ILE A 17 -10.49 -5.62 -3.21
C ILE A 17 -10.19 -6.22 -1.84
N PHE A 18 -9.32 -5.55 -1.07
CA PHE A 18 -8.93 -6.00 0.27
C PHE A 18 -9.22 -4.91 1.31
N PRO A 19 -9.44 -5.30 2.58
CA PRO A 19 -9.58 -4.35 3.67
C PRO A 19 -8.35 -3.47 3.80
N THR A 20 -8.62 -2.24 4.21
CA THR A 20 -7.58 -1.26 4.49
C THR A 20 -6.79 -1.63 5.74
N LYS A 21 -5.46 -1.54 5.66
CA LYS A 21 -4.54 -1.66 6.80
C LYS A 21 -3.95 -0.29 7.15
N LYS A 22 -3.85 0.04 8.44
CA LYS A 22 -3.36 1.34 8.91
C LYS A 22 -2.19 1.16 9.86
N SER A 23 -1.15 1.95 9.68
CA SER A 23 -0.01 1.97 10.60
C SER A 23 -0.32 2.79 11.86
N PRO A 24 0.50 2.67 12.92
CA PRO A 24 0.51 3.64 14.00
C PRO A 24 0.79 5.07 13.51
N ARG A 25 0.33 6.05 14.29
CA ARG A 25 0.62 7.47 14.07
C ARG A 25 1.97 7.78 14.70
N LEU A 26 2.83 8.46 13.96
CA LEU A 26 4.14 8.89 14.46
C LEU A 26 4.17 10.41 14.57
N ARG A 27 4.83 10.96 15.61
CA ARG A 27 5.07 12.40 15.76
C ARG A 27 6.47 12.75 15.24
N CYS A 28 6.73 12.49 13.96
CA CYS A 28 8.02 12.75 13.31
C CYS A 28 7.80 13.30 11.89
N SER A 29 8.73 14.13 11.40
CA SER A 29 8.75 14.67 10.03
C SER A 29 9.26 13.67 9.00
N ASN A 30 10.17 12.76 9.39
CA ASN A 30 10.67 11.64 8.57
C ASN A 30 10.35 10.29 9.25
N PRO A 31 9.07 9.92 9.30
CA PRO A 31 8.62 8.70 9.97
C PRO A 31 9.10 7.42 9.27
N THR A 32 9.64 6.50 10.06
CA THR A 32 9.85 5.10 9.68
C THR A 32 8.87 4.23 10.47
N TRP A 33 7.94 3.58 9.78
CA TRP A 33 6.88 2.83 10.46
C TRP A 33 7.24 1.39 10.81
N ASN A 34 8.16 0.75 10.08
CA ASN A 34 8.42 -0.70 10.17
C ASN A 34 7.11 -1.50 10.21
N PHE A 35 6.12 -1.06 9.42
CA PHE A 35 4.76 -1.54 9.50
C PHE A 35 4.58 -2.72 8.57
N HIS A 36 4.26 -3.88 9.15
CA HIS A 36 4.12 -5.13 8.45
C HIS A 36 2.66 -5.41 8.08
N VAL A 37 2.41 -5.73 6.81
CA VAL A 37 1.08 -6.08 6.31
C VAL A 37 1.11 -7.33 5.46
N ASP A 38 0.11 -8.19 5.68
CA ASP A 38 -0.07 -9.43 4.94
C ASP A 38 -1.36 -9.38 4.12
N PHE A 39 -1.27 -9.74 2.84
CA PHE A 39 -2.39 -9.90 1.93
C PHE A 39 -2.33 -11.26 1.24
N TYR A 40 -3.47 -11.91 1.05
CA TYR A 40 -3.55 -13.16 0.29
C TYR A 40 -4.07 -12.84 -1.10
N ILE A 41 -3.19 -12.86 -2.09
CA ILE A 41 -3.52 -12.42 -3.44
C ILE A 41 -3.77 -13.64 -4.32
N ASN A 42 -4.93 -13.66 -4.99
CA ASN A 42 -5.15 -14.58 -6.10
C ASN A 42 -4.43 -14.03 -7.34
N VAL A 43 -3.47 -14.79 -7.86
CA VAL A 43 -2.59 -14.36 -8.97
C VAL A 43 -3.37 -14.10 -10.25
N ALA A 44 -4.31 -14.98 -10.59
CA ALA A 44 -5.15 -14.80 -11.78
C ALA A 44 -5.99 -13.51 -11.67
N MET A 45 -6.61 -13.28 -10.49
CA MET A 45 -7.36 -12.05 -10.25
C MET A 45 -6.46 -10.80 -10.32
N ALA A 46 -5.23 -10.88 -9.82
CA ALA A 46 -4.27 -9.78 -9.90
C ALA A 46 -3.95 -9.39 -11.34
N GLN A 47 -3.81 -10.38 -12.22
CA GLN A 47 -3.55 -10.20 -13.66
C GLN A 47 -4.80 -9.68 -14.39
N GLU A 48 -5.95 -10.32 -14.21
CA GLU A 48 -7.20 -9.98 -14.92
C GLU A 48 -7.74 -8.60 -14.54
N LYS A 49 -7.71 -8.25 -13.25
CA LYS A 49 -8.29 -6.99 -12.74
C LYS A 49 -7.26 -5.87 -12.62
N HIS A 50 -6.02 -6.10 -13.06
CA HIS A 50 -4.90 -5.16 -12.96
C HIS A 50 -4.79 -4.56 -11.57
N LEU A 51 -4.67 -5.41 -10.56
CA LEU A 51 -4.68 -4.95 -9.17
C LEU A 51 -3.45 -4.10 -8.86
N ASN A 52 -3.65 -3.07 -8.03
CA ASN A 52 -2.62 -2.16 -7.59
C ASN A 52 -2.52 -2.19 -6.07
N LEU A 53 -1.29 -2.29 -5.56
CA LEU A 53 -0.97 -1.92 -4.19
C LEU A 53 -0.93 -0.39 -4.12
N VAL A 54 -1.72 0.17 -3.22
CA VAL A 54 -1.81 1.62 -3.02
C VAL A 54 -1.45 1.94 -1.59
N VAL A 55 -0.38 2.71 -1.43
CA VAL A 55 0.11 3.19 -0.13
C VAL A 55 -0.16 4.68 -0.05
N LYS A 56 -1.08 5.07 0.83
CA LYS A 56 -1.47 6.45 1.07
C LYS A 56 -0.77 6.96 2.32
N LEU A 57 -0.06 8.07 2.20
CA LEU A 57 0.46 8.83 3.31
C LEU A 57 -0.61 9.82 3.77
N LYS A 58 -0.97 9.79 5.06
CA LYS A 58 -1.99 10.66 5.62
C LYS A 58 -1.48 11.40 6.85
N SER A 59 -1.96 12.63 7.04
CA SER A 59 -1.76 13.41 8.25
C SER A 59 -2.99 13.31 9.15
N TYR A 60 -2.79 12.88 10.38
CA TYR A 60 -3.84 12.97 11.40
C TYR A 60 -4.00 14.41 11.88
N ARG A 61 -5.25 14.91 11.88
CA ARG A 61 -5.63 16.20 12.46
C ARG A 61 -6.53 15.95 13.67
N ASN A 62 -6.20 16.59 14.79
CA ASN A 62 -6.89 16.41 16.06
C ASN A 62 -8.00 17.46 16.31
N SER A 63 -8.50 18.12 15.26
CA SER A 63 -9.57 19.11 15.41
C SER A 63 -10.93 18.51 15.05
N HIS A 64 -11.94 18.80 15.87
CA HIS A 64 -13.31 18.31 15.72
C HIS A 64 -13.97 18.64 14.36
N CYS A 65 -13.41 19.59 13.60
CA CYS A 65 -13.94 20.04 12.31
C CYS A 65 -13.04 19.74 11.11
N ALA A 66 -11.82 19.18 11.29
CA ALA A 66 -10.93 18.90 10.18
C ALA A 66 -10.80 17.40 9.89
N LEU A 67 -10.99 17.04 8.63
CA LEU A 67 -10.71 15.69 8.15
C LEU A 67 -9.20 15.43 8.10
N ASN A 68 -8.83 14.16 8.26
CA ASN A 68 -7.46 13.73 8.01
C ASN A 68 -7.10 13.98 6.55
N ILE A 69 -5.93 14.57 6.32
CA ILE A 69 -5.49 14.95 4.99
C ILE A 69 -4.69 13.81 4.36
N GLU A 70 -4.96 13.52 3.10
CA GLU A 70 -4.08 12.72 2.26
C GLU A 70 -2.94 13.61 1.79
N ILE A 71 -1.71 13.22 2.12
CA ILE A 71 -0.50 13.95 1.78
C ILE A 71 -0.04 13.52 0.38
N GLY A 72 0.06 12.21 0.18
CA GLY A 72 0.45 11.65 -1.10
C GLY A 72 0.13 10.17 -1.19
N VAL A 73 0.26 9.65 -2.40
CA VAL A 73 -0.05 8.27 -2.73
C VAL A 73 1.05 7.67 -3.61
N VAL A 74 1.36 6.40 -3.34
CA VAL A 74 2.13 5.56 -4.24
C VAL A 74 1.23 4.44 -4.73
N ARG A 75 1.32 4.15 -6.03
CA ARG A 75 0.59 3.07 -6.69
C ARG A 75 1.58 2.16 -7.38
N VAL A 76 1.53 0.87 -7.07
CA VAL A 76 2.39 -0.15 -7.67
C VAL A 76 1.52 -1.28 -8.20
N PRO A 77 1.60 -1.63 -9.49
CA PRO A 77 0.89 -2.78 -10.03
C PRO A 77 1.36 -4.07 -9.35
N ILE A 78 0.43 -4.90 -8.87
CA ILE A 78 0.75 -6.20 -8.27
C ILE A 78 1.46 -7.11 -9.28
N THR A 79 1.11 -7.01 -10.56
CA THR A 79 1.78 -7.74 -11.64
C THR A 79 3.26 -7.41 -11.75
N LYS A 80 3.66 -6.14 -11.55
CA LYS A 80 5.07 -5.72 -11.51
C LYS A 80 5.81 -6.42 -10.37
N MET A 81 5.15 -6.51 -9.21
CA MET A 81 5.72 -7.16 -8.01
C MET A 81 5.81 -8.69 -8.19
N LEU A 82 4.88 -9.29 -8.93
CA LEU A 82 4.88 -10.73 -9.23
C LEU A 82 5.92 -11.15 -10.29
N THR A 83 6.62 -10.23 -10.96
CA THR A 83 7.55 -10.56 -12.06
C THR A 83 8.68 -11.50 -11.61
N ASP A 84 9.19 -11.33 -10.39
CA ASP A 84 10.29 -12.12 -9.83
C ASP A 84 9.77 -13.33 -9.01
N PHE A 85 8.45 -13.56 -9.02
CA PHE A 85 7.84 -14.66 -8.28
C PHE A 85 8.10 -16.00 -8.97
N GLY A 86 8.78 -16.92 -8.27
CA GLY A 86 9.08 -18.26 -8.78
C GLY A 86 10.56 -18.50 -9.12
N GLU A 87 11.41 -17.48 -9.08
CA GLU A 87 12.87 -17.70 -9.04
C GLU A 87 13.27 -18.38 -7.72
N ALA A 88 14.27 -19.26 -7.76
CA ALA A 88 14.55 -20.29 -6.76
C ALA A 88 14.80 -19.80 -5.31
N ASP A 89 14.94 -18.49 -5.09
CA ASP A 89 15.14 -17.89 -3.78
C ASP A 89 13.81 -17.48 -3.12
N LYS A 90 13.16 -18.45 -2.48
CA LYS A 90 11.90 -18.32 -1.71
C LYS A 90 11.94 -17.32 -0.52
N LYS A 91 13.03 -16.56 -0.36
CA LYS A 91 13.25 -15.59 0.73
C LYS A 91 13.73 -14.22 0.25
N LYS A 92 13.83 -13.98 -1.06
CA LYS A 92 14.29 -12.69 -1.57
C LYS A 92 13.23 -11.63 -1.31
N LYS A 93 13.57 -10.66 -0.46
CA LYS A 93 12.79 -9.42 -0.31
C LYS A 93 13.23 -8.44 -1.38
N ILE A 94 12.31 -7.99 -2.21
CA ILE A 94 12.55 -7.05 -3.31
C ILE A 94 12.26 -5.65 -2.81
N GLN A 95 13.26 -4.79 -2.81
CA GLN A 95 13.06 -3.42 -2.39
C GLN A 95 12.42 -2.60 -3.51
N VAL A 96 11.32 -1.93 -3.20
CA VAL A 96 10.63 -0.98 -4.08
C VAL A 96 10.80 0.41 -3.50
N SER A 97 11.09 1.38 -4.37
CA SER A 97 11.31 2.76 -3.99
C SER A 97 10.70 3.67 -5.05
N GLU A 98 9.54 4.25 -4.75
CA GLU A 98 8.70 4.99 -5.70
C GLU A 98 8.42 6.40 -5.17
N ASN A 99 8.17 7.35 -6.07
CA ASN A 99 7.88 8.73 -5.70
C ASN A 99 6.46 8.86 -5.14
N LEU A 100 6.30 9.68 -4.10
CA LEU A 100 4.97 10.06 -3.61
C LEU A 100 4.35 11.08 -4.56
N VAL A 101 3.16 10.76 -5.06
CA VAL A 101 2.35 11.68 -5.86
C VAL A 101 1.39 12.39 -4.91
N PHE A 102 1.53 13.71 -4.79
CA PHE A 102 0.66 14.56 -3.99
C PHE A 102 -0.69 14.78 -4.68
N SER A 103 -1.66 15.30 -3.93
CA SER A 103 -3.00 15.58 -4.45
C SER A 103 -3.02 16.65 -5.55
N ASP A 104 -2.00 17.51 -5.61
CA ASP A 104 -1.81 18.52 -6.66
C ASP A 104 -1.15 17.96 -7.94
N GLY A 105 -0.84 16.65 -7.95
CA GLY A 105 -0.17 15.97 -9.06
C GLY A 105 1.36 16.10 -9.05
N THR A 106 1.93 16.85 -8.11
CA THR A 106 3.39 16.95 -7.96
C THR A 106 3.96 15.65 -7.39
N SER A 107 5.18 15.31 -7.79
CA SER A 107 5.90 14.14 -7.26
C SER A 107 7.04 14.63 -6.37
N GLN A 108 6.94 14.42 -5.06
CA GLN A 108 7.92 14.89 -4.09
C GLN A 108 8.07 13.89 -2.92
N GLY A 109 9.28 13.72 -2.41
CA GLY A 109 9.58 12.67 -1.43
C GLY A 109 9.47 11.24 -1.99
N LYS A 110 9.95 10.27 -1.21
CA LYS A 110 10.07 8.88 -1.65
C LYS A 110 9.44 7.91 -0.65
N LEU A 111 8.76 6.90 -1.18
CA LEU A 111 8.31 5.75 -0.43
C LEU A 111 9.17 4.55 -0.77
N SER A 112 9.86 4.01 0.25
CA SER A 112 10.50 2.71 0.17
C SER A 112 9.68 1.65 0.91
N PHE A 113 9.66 0.44 0.40
CA PHE A 113 9.13 -0.74 1.08
C PHE A 113 9.75 -2.01 0.47
N SER A 114 9.52 -3.17 1.06
CA SER A 114 10.23 -4.39 0.65
C SER A 114 9.33 -5.61 0.56
N HIS A 115 9.30 -6.25 -0.62
CA HIS A 115 8.35 -7.29 -0.96
C HIS A 115 8.81 -8.72 -1.04
N GLY A 116 7.99 -9.61 -0.48
CA GLY A 116 8.18 -11.04 -0.59
C GLY A 116 6.86 -11.73 -0.88
N PHE A 117 6.87 -12.55 -1.91
CA PHE A 117 5.80 -13.51 -2.19
C PHE A 117 6.26 -14.89 -1.70
N ALA A 118 5.45 -15.51 -0.84
CA ALA A 118 5.74 -16.84 -0.31
C ALA A 118 5.15 -17.95 -1.20
N ALA A 119 5.15 -19.20 -0.73
CA ALA A 119 4.63 -20.33 -1.51
C ALA A 119 3.17 -20.12 -1.95
N ILE A 120 2.84 -20.66 -3.13
CA ILE A 120 1.45 -20.74 -3.60
C ILE A 120 0.68 -21.69 -2.67
N VAL A 121 -0.47 -21.24 -2.16
CA VAL A 121 -1.42 -22.03 -1.37
C VAL A 121 -2.74 -22.17 -2.13
N GLU A 122 -3.42 -23.30 -1.98
CA GLU A 122 -4.71 -23.53 -2.65
C GLU A 122 -5.85 -22.69 -2.06
N GLU A 123 -5.80 -22.37 -0.76
CA GLU A 123 -6.84 -21.62 -0.07
C GLU A 123 -6.20 -20.67 0.98
N PRO A 124 -6.64 -19.40 1.06
CA PRO A 124 -6.21 -18.49 2.12
C PRO A 124 -6.83 -18.91 3.47
N PRO A 125 -6.23 -18.52 4.62
CA PRO A 125 -6.79 -18.86 5.93
C PRO A 125 -8.24 -18.38 6.11
N ALA A 126 -9.04 -19.14 6.87
CA ALA A 126 -10.49 -18.97 6.99
C ALA A 126 -10.96 -17.60 7.50
N ASP A 127 -10.09 -16.83 8.18
CA ASP A 127 -10.38 -15.49 8.69
C ASP A 127 -10.19 -14.35 7.65
N HIS A 128 -9.95 -14.68 6.37
CA HIS A 128 -9.72 -13.68 5.34
C HIS A 128 -11.01 -13.26 4.59
N PRO A 129 -11.29 -11.95 4.48
CA PRO A 129 -12.51 -11.42 3.88
C PRO A 129 -12.59 -11.57 2.34
N SER A 130 -11.63 -12.23 1.71
CA SER A 130 -11.65 -12.52 0.27
C SER A 130 -12.66 -13.59 -0.13
N ARG A 131 -13.42 -14.16 0.82
CA ARG A 131 -14.46 -15.15 0.57
C ARG A 131 -15.73 -14.51 -0.03
N VAL A 132 -15.61 -13.94 -1.22
CA VAL A 132 -16.75 -13.66 -2.10
C VAL A 132 -16.88 -14.86 -3.03
N THR A 133 -17.72 -15.82 -2.62
CA THR A 133 -18.17 -16.94 -3.46
C THR A 133 -19.10 -16.40 -4.54
N ASP A 134 -18.55 -16.04 -5.70
CA ASP A 134 -19.34 -15.97 -6.94
C ASP A 134 -19.13 -17.26 -7.71
N ASN A 135 -20.16 -18.11 -7.66
CA ASN A 135 -20.20 -19.41 -8.34
C ASN A 135 -20.31 -19.21 -9.85
N LYS A 136 -19.18 -19.16 -10.55
CA LYS A 136 -19.08 -19.57 -11.96
C LYS A 136 -17.77 -20.34 -12.17
N LEU A 137 -17.90 -21.59 -12.57
CA LEU A 137 -16.78 -22.46 -12.96
C LEU A 137 -16.02 -21.84 -14.13
N VAL A 138 -14.86 -21.25 -13.82
CA VAL A 138 -13.80 -20.90 -14.78
C VAL A 138 -12.69 -21.94 -14.60
N PRO A 139 -12.00 -22.41 -15.67
CA PRO A 139 -11.09 -23.55 -15.56
C PRO A 139 -9.94 -23.28 -14.59
N LEU A 140 -9.60 -24.34 -13.85
CA LEU A 140 -8.62 -24.43 -12.78
C LEU A 140 -7.29 -23.68 -13.04
N LEU A 141 -7.07 -22.56 -12.34
CA LEU A 141 -5.76 -22.18 -11.81
C LEU A 141 -5.95 -21.70 -10.36
N LYS A 142 -5.98 -22.67 -9.44
CA LYS A 142 -5.92 -22.39 -8.00
C LYS A 142 -4.50 -21.92 -7.66
N GLY A 143 -4.38 -20.76 -7.02
CA GLY A 143 -3.09 -20.29 -6.54
C GLY A 143 -3.21 -18.94 -5.84
N PHE A 144 -3.36 -18.98 -4.53
CA PHE A 144 -3.18 -17.81 -3.69
C PHE A 144 -1.71 -17.70 -3.31
N VAL A 145 -1.21 -16.47 -3.26
CA VAL A 145 0.15 -16.20 -2.79
C VAL A 145 0.06 -15.26 -1.61
N PRO A 146 0.66 -15.59 -0.45
CA PRO A 146 0.81 -14.65 0.64
C PRO A 146 1.81 -13.58 0.20
N LEU A 147 1.35 -12.33 0.19
CA LEU A 147 2.19 -11.14 0.12
C LEU A 147 2.45 -10.69 1.55
N ILE A 148 3.68 -10.88 2.02
CA ILE A 148 4.10 -10.50 3.38
C ILE A 148 5.04 -9.32 3.25
N GLU A 149 4.65 -8.15 3.75
CA GLU A 149 5.43 -6.95 3.45
C GLU A 149 5.44 -5.82 4.47
N SER A 150 6.66 -5.56 4.93
CA SER A 150 7.05 -4.40 5.70
C SER A 150 7.18 -3.15 4.83
N ILE A 151 6.57 -2.06 5.28
CA ILE A 151 6.69 -0.73 4.67
C ILE A 151 7.64 0.15 5.50
N VAL A 152 8.65 0.72 4.82
CA VAL A 152 9.74 1.50 5.42
C VAL A 152 9.91 2.82 4.66
N LEU A 153 9.12 3.83 5.04
CA LEU A 153 9.20 5.16 4.43
C LEU A 153 10.54 5.85 4.69
N GLY A 154 11.12 6.44 3.63
CA GLY A 154 12.36 7.19 3.66
C GLY A 154 12.20 8.55 2.99
N GLU A 155 12.22 9.60 3.82
CA GLU A 155 12.23 11.02 3.46
C GLU A 155 10.98 11.57 2.73
N VAL A 156 10.16 12.31 3.49
CA VAL A 156 9.09 13.18 2.95
C VAL A 156 9.52 14.61 3.20
N VAL A 157 10.32 15.15 2.28
CA VAL A 157 10.65 16.57 2.29
C VAL A 157 9.47 17.33 1.69
N THR A 158 8.56 17.84 2.50
CA THR A 158 7.63 18.90 2.07
C THR A 158 8.36 20.23 2.16
N GLN A 159 9.20 20.55 1.19
CA GLN A 159 9.59 21.95 0.95
C GLN A 159 8.40 22.62 0.28
N GLY A 160 7.82 23.65 0.91
CA GLY A 160 6.86 24.55 0.25
C GLY A 160 5.40 24.54 0.72
N LEU A 161 5.09 24.07 1.94
CA LEU A 161 3.89 24.59 2.62
C LEU A 161 4.35 25.73 3.53
N ASP A 162 4.59 26.89 2.92
CA ASP A 162 4.55 28.16 3.63
C ASP A 162 3.16 28.26 4.28
N VAL A 163 3.09 27.90 5.55
CA VAL A 163 2.14 28.55 6.43
C VAL A 163 2.75 29.93 6.62
N ASP A 164 2.22 30.90 5.89
CA ASP A 164 2.42 32.31 6.18
C ASP A 164 1.88 32.56 7.60
N GLU A 165 2.75 32.30 8.58
CA GLU A 165 2.62 32.75 9.95
C GLU A 165 3.33 34.11 10.02
N SER A 166 2.61 35.16 9.68
CA SER A 166 2.84 36.53 10.16
C SER A 166 1.49 37.25 10.00
N GLY A 167 0.74 37.54 11.05
CA GLY A 167 1.21 38.06 12.33
C GLY A 167 1.41 39.57 12.18
N GLU A 168 0.29 40.29 12.32
CA GLU A 168 0.16 41.57 13.02
C GLU A 168 1.28 42.62 12.88
N ALA A 169 0.97 43.71 12.18
CA ALA A 169 1.07 45.08 12.69
C ALA A 169 0.05 45.98 11.96
#